data_AF-A0A958IRT6-F1
#
_entry.id   AF-A0A958IRT6-F1
#
_cell.length_a   1.000
_cell.length_b   1.000
_cell.length_c   1.000
_cell.angle_alpha   90.00
_cell.angle_beta   90.00
_cell.angle_gamma   90.00
#
_symmetry.space_group_name_H-M   'P 1'
#
loop_
_entity.id
_entity.type
_entity.pdbx_description
1 polymer ?
#
loop_
_entity_poly.entity_id
_entity_poly.type
_entity_poly.pdbx_seq_one_letter_code
_entity_poly.pdbx_strand_id
1 'polypeptide(L)'
;FGSDTPIESFDPWKGIYSALTRKLNCDPAAPGFYPQERIELVPALQAYTLNCAYAVHEENHLGSIAVGKKADIILIDRDIFHEPPEALLENRVLLTLQGGKVLWREMG
;
A
#
# COMPACT_ATOMS: atom_id res chain seq x y z
N PHE A 1 -1.28 -8.59 -5.33
CA PHE A 1 0.14 -8.45 -4.92
C PHE A 1 0.32 -9.22 -3.62
N GLY A 2 1.55 -9.48 -3.20
CA GLY A 2 1.87 -10.16 -1.94
C GLY A 2 3.35 -9.92 -1.63
N SER A 3 3.72 -9.92 -0.35
CA SER A 3 5.12 -9.74 0.04
C SER A 3 5.94 -11.01 -0.08
N ASP A 4 5.38 -12.18 0.24
CA ASP A 4 6.16 -13.40 0.52
C ASP A 4 7.05 -13.26 1.78
N THR A 5 6.55 -12.52 2.77
CA THR A 5 7.15 -12.43 4.10
C THR A 5 7.23 -13.81 4.76
N PRO A 6 8.37 -14.19 5.38
CA PRO A 6 9.45 -13.30 5.83
C PRO A 6 10.63 -13.13 4.86
N ILE A 7 10.58 -13.68 3.64
CA ILE A 7 11.67 -13.51 2.67
C ILE A 7 11.81 -12.04 2.27
N GLU A 8 10.69 -11.39 2.00
CA GLU A 8 10.61 -9.95 1.74
C GLU A 8 9.91 -9.19 2.88
N SER A 9 10.06 -7.86 2.86
CA SER A 9 9.44 -6.97 3.84
C SER A 9 7.92 -7.09 3.86
N PHE A 10 7.33 -7.11 5.06
CA PHE A 10 5.88 -7.06 5.24
C PHE A 10 5.28 -5.67 4.98
N ASP A 11 6.12 -4.64 4.86
CA ASP A 11 5.70 -3.26 4.66
C ASP A 11 5.16 -3.05 3.23
N PRO A 12 3.85 -2.78 3.05
CA PRO A 12 3.27 -2.63 1.73
C PRO A 12 3.81 -1.41 0.98
N TRP A 13 4.29 -0.37 1.69
CA TRP A 13 4.80 0.83 1.04
C TRP A 13 6.06 0.56 0.22
N LYS A 14 6.93 -0.33 0.71
CA LYS A 14 8.11 -0.80 -0.03
C LYS A 14 7.74 -1.55 -1.30
N GLY A 15 6.69 -2.37 -1.23
CA GLY A 15 6.15 -3.08 -2.39
C GLY A 15 5.54 -2.13 -3.42
N ILE A 16 4.74 -1.16 -2.98
CA ILE A 16 4.17 -0.12 -3.84
C ILE A 16 5.29 0.73 -4.47
N TYR A 17 6.27 1.18 -3.68
CA TYR A 17 7.45 1.89 -4.19
C TYR A 17 8.16 1.10 -5.29
N SER A 18 8.38 -0.19 -5.08
CA SER A 18 9.02 -1.08 -6.05
C SER A 18 8.18 -1.24 -7.32
N ALA A 19 6.85 -1.25 -7.22
CA ALA A 19 5.94 -1.30 -8.37
C ALA A 19 5.99 -0.02 -9.22
N LEU A 20 6.11 1.14 -8.57
CA LEU A 20 6.11 2.45 -9.21
C LEU A 20 7.47 2.83 -9.79
N THR A 21 8.56 2.38 -9.18
CA THR A 21 9.91 2.80 -9.56
C THR A 21 10.71 1.69 -10.25
N ARG A 22 10.35 0.42 -9.98
CA ARG A 22 11.14 -0.77 -10.33
C ARG A 22 12.58 -0.70 -9.80
N LYS A 23 12.86 0.07 -8.75
CA LYS A 23 14.19 0.17 -8.14
C LYS A 23 14.40 -0.97 -7.13
N LEU A 24 15.55 -1.63 -7.21
CA LEU A 24 15.88 -2.77 -6.34
C LEU A 24 16.15 -2.31 -4.89
N ASN A 25 15.88 -3.20 -3.93
CA ASN A 25 16.14 -3.01 -2.50
C ASN A 25 15.54 -1.74 -1.88
N CYS A 26 14.52 -1.17 -2.53
CA CYS A 26 13.96 0.14 -2.17
C CYS A 26 15.02 1.27 -2.14
N ASP A 27 16.10 1.15 -2.91
CA ASP A 27 17.15 2.17 -2.99
C ASP A 27 16.78 3.26 -4.01
N PRO A 28 16.59 4.53 -3.60
CA PRO A 28 16.30 5.63 -4.52
C PRO A 28 17.41 5.93 -5.53
N ALA A 29 18.65 5.55 -5.26
CA ALA A 29 19.78 5.75 -6.17
C ALA A 29 19.93 4.61 -7.20
N ALA A 30 19.27 3.47 -7.00
CA ALA A 30 19.38 2.33 -7.90
C ALA A 30 18.74 2.62 -9.28
N PRO A 31 19.29 2.03 -10.36
CA PRO A 31 18.63 2.07 -11.66
C PRO A 31 17.32 1.25 -11.63
N GLY A 32 16.36 1.64 -12.47
CA GLY A 32 15.12 0.87 -12.63
C GLY A 32 15.39 -0.48 -13.32
N PHE A 33 14.89 -1.56 -12.72
CA PHE A 33 14.92 -2.91 -13.26
C PHE A 33 13.72 -3.13 -14.19
N TYR A 34 13.93 -3.14 -15.50
CA TYR A 34 12.85 -3.11 -16.50
C TYR A 34 11.84 -1.98 -16.23
N PRO A 35 12.28 -0.70 -16.32
CA PRO A 35 11.48 0.45 -15.94
C PRO A 35 10.22 0.65 -16.80
N GLN A 36 10.14 0.04 -17.97
CA GLN A 36 8.94 0.02 -18.81
C GLN A 36 7.78 -0.80 -18.22
N GLU A 37 8.06 -1.67 -17.23
CA GLU A 37 7.04 -2.48 -16.55
C GLU A 37 6.54 -1.81 -15.25
N ARG A 38 6.92 -0.55 -15.01
CA ARG A 38 6.35 0.25 -13.91
C ARG A 38 4.84 0.34 -14.05
N ILE A 39 4.16 0.35 -12.92
CA ILE A 39 2.72 0.65 -12.87
C ILE A 39 2.48 1.93 -12.09
N GLU A 40 1.37 2.60 -12.42
CA GLU A 40 0.94 3.81 -11.74
C GLU A 40 0.44 3.54 -10.31
N LEU A 41 0.36 4.60 -9.50
CA LEU A 41 -0.06 4.52 -8.10
C LEU A 41 -1.42 3.86 -7.89
N VAL A 42 -2.44 4.26 -8.65
CA VAL A 42 -3.82 3.75 -8.48
C VAL A 42 -3.90 2.23 -8.75
N PRO A 43 -3.38 1.70 -9.88
CA PRO A 43 -3.26 0.26 -10.08
C PRO A 43 -2.50 -0.45 -8.94
N ALA A 44 -1.39 0.11 -8.45
CA ALA A 44 -0.63 -0.49 -7.35
C ALA A 44 -1.45 -0.57 -6.05
N LEU A 45 -2.16 0.51 -5.70
CA LEU A 45 -3.06 0.55 -4.53
C LEU A 45 -4.19 -0.47 -4.66
N GLN A 46 -4.84 -0.55 -5.83
CA GLN A 46 -5.87 -1.58 -6.09
C GLN A 46 -5.30 -2.98 -5.94
N ALA A 47 -4.07 -3.20 -6.40
CA ALA A 47 -3.44 -4.50 -6.37
C ALA A 47 -3.02 -4.98 -4.97
N TYR A 48 -2.88 -4.05 -4.01
CA TYR A 48 -2.69 -4.32 -2.58
C TYR A 48 -4.00 -4.30 -1.76
N THR A 49 -5.10 -3.81 -2.32
CA THR A 49 -6.38 -3.66 -1.60
C THR A 49 -7.48 -4.48 -2.26
N LEU A 50 -8.21 -3.90 -3.22
CA LEU A 50 -9.38 -4.48 -3.85
C LEU A 50 -9.09 -5.81 -4.55
N ASN A 51 -7.98 -5.91 -5.29
CA ASN A 51 -7.66 -7.12 -6.04
C ASN A 51 -7.25 -8.28 -5.12
N CYS A 52 -6.67 -7.98 -3.96
CA CYS A 52 -6.40 -8.99 -2.93
C CYS A 52 -7.71 -9.52 -2.34
N ALA A 53 -8.66 -8.63 -2.02
CA ALA A 53 -9.99 -9.03 -1.56
C ALA A 53 -10.72 -9.88 -2.60
N TYR A 54 -10.64 -9.49 -3.88
CA TYR A 54 -11.22 -10.26 -4.99
C TYR A 54 -10.60 -11.65 -5.14
N ALA A 55 -9.27 -11.75 -5.02
CA ALA A 55 -8.56 -13.03 -5.12
C ALA A 55 -8.98 -14.06 -4.06
N VAL A 56 -9.58 -13.61 -2.96
CA VAL A 56 -10.12 -14.45 -1.88
C VAL A 56 -11.64 -14.40 -1.77
N HIS A 57 -12.34 -13.87 -2.78
CA HIS A 57 -13.81 -13.77 -2.86
C HIS A 57 -14.46 -12.92 -1.75
N GLU A 58 -13.74 -11.94 -1.21
CA GLU A 58 -14.20 -11.02 -0.16
C GLU A 58 -14.36 -9.58 -0.64
N GLU A 59 -14.32 -9.34 -1.95
CA GLU A 59 -14.45 -8.01 -2.54
C GLU A 59 -15.78 -7.32 -2.23
N ASN A 60 -16.81 -8.06 -1.80
CA ASN A 60 -18.09 -7.47 -1.38
C ASN A 60 -18.05 -6.91 0.05
N HIS A 61 -17.05 -7.30 0.86
CA HIS A 61 -16.94 -6.88 2.27
C HIS A 61 -15.63 -6.12 2.58
N LEU A 62 -14.58 -6.30 1.77
CA LEU A 62 -13.22 -5.80 1.99
C LEU A 62 -12.65 -5.03 0.80
N GLY A 63 -11.46 -4.46 1.00
CA GLY A 63 -10.58 -4.00 -0.08
C GLY A 63 -10.91 -2.65 -0.70
N SER A 64 -12.00 -1.99 -0.31
CA SER A 64 -12.29 -0.61 -0.74
C SER A 64 -13.14 0.14 0.29
N ILE A 65 -13.11 1.47 0.23
CA ILE A 65 -13.98 2.33 1.04
C ILE A 65 -15.30 2.51 0.28
N ALA A 66 -16.32 1.77 0.70
CA ALA A 66 -17.68 1.85 0.14
C ALA A 66 -18.72 1.47 1.19
N VAL A 67 -19.95 1.97 1.04
CA VAL A 67 -21.07 1.63 1.91
C VAL A 67 -21.31 0.11 1.89
N GLY A 68 -21.52 -0.49 3.07
CA GLY A 68 -21.74 -1.93 3.24
C GLY A 68 -20.48 -2.76 3.49
N LYS A 69 -19.29 -2.19 3.29
CA LYS A 69 -18.00 -2.85 3.57
C LYS A 69 -17.53 -2.64 5.00
N LYS A 70 -16.59 -3.47 5.47
CA LYS A 70 -15.92 -3.28 6.76
C LYS A 70 -15.14 -1.97 6.77
N ALA A 71 -15.23 -1.24 7.87
CA ALA A 71 -14.43 -0.04 8.12
C ALA A 71 -13.01 -0.42 8.58
N ASP A 72 -12.27 -1.08 7.68
CA ASP A 72 -10.85 -1.37 7.79
C ASP A 72 -10.09 -0.28 7.04
N ILE A 73 -9.57 0.71 7.77
CA ILE A 73 -9.07 1.97 7.20
C ILE A 73 -7.76 2.33 7.88
N ILE A 74 -6.80 2.80 7.10
CA ILE A 74 -5.63 3.51 7.62
C ILE A 74 -5.69 4.99 7.26
N LEU A 75 -5.21 5.84 8.15
CA LEU A 75 -4.88 7.24 7.85
C LEU A 75 -3.36 7.35 7.81
N ILE A 76 -2.83 8.05 6.80
CA ILE A 76 -1.40 8.29 6.63
C ILE A 76 -1.06 9.77 6.77
N ASP A 77 0.21 10.07 7.00
CA ASP A 77 0.70 11.41 7.33
C ASP A 77 0.90 12.35 6.13
N ARG A 78 0.69 11.88 4.90
CA ARG A 78 0.93 12.65 3.68
C ARG A 78 0.04 12.24 2.50
N ASP A 79 -0.02 13.12 1.50
CA ASP A 79 -0.76 12.90 0.27
C ASP A 79 0.14 12.28 -0.81
N ILE A 80 0.09 10.95 -0.89
CA ILE A 80 0.87 10.16 -1.85
C ILE A 80 0.51 10.39 -3.32
N PHE A 81 -0.60 11.09 -3.63
CA PHE A 81 -0.97 11.40 -5.02
C PHE A 81 -0.21 12.59 -5.58
N HIS A 82 0.37 13.43 -4.72
CA HIS A 82 1.05 14.67 -5.10
C HIS A 82 2.52 14.70 -4.70
N GLU A 83 3.02 13.62 -4.10
CA GLU A 83 4.42 13.47 -3.70
C GLU A 83 5.20 12.51 -4.61
N PRO A 84 6.53 12.63 -4.68
CA PRO A 84 7.36 11.69 -5.42
C PRO A 84 7.27 10.28 -4.80
N PRO A 85 7.47 9.20 -5.57
CA PRO A 85 7.38 7.82 -5.06
C PRO A 85 8.26 7.56 -3.84
N GLU A 86 9.41 8.22 -3.73
CA GLU A 86 10.32 8.13 -2.59
C GLU A 86 9.65 8.44 -1.24
N ALA A 87 8.63 9.31 -1.22
CA ALA A 87 7.86 9.63 -0.02
C ALA A 87 7.11 8.41 0.56
N LEU A 88 6.81 7.39 -0.26
CA LEU A 88 6.20 6.15 0.21
C LEU A 88 7.06 5.44 1.25
N LEU A 89 8.40 5.52 1.14
CA LEU A 89 9.32 4.86 2.07
C LEU A 89 9.36 5.52 3.46
N GLU A 90 8.77 6.70 3.59
CA GLU A 90 8.70 7.48 4.82
C GLU A 90 7.26 7.58 5.36
N ASN A 91 6.28 7.00 4.67
CA ASN A 91 4.87 7.06 5.07
C ASN A 91 4.68 6.52 6.48
N ARG A 92 3.98 7.30 7.31
CA ARG A 92 3.58 6.88 8.65
C ARG A 92 2.08 6.67 8.71
N VAL A 93 1.67 5.60 9.39
CA VAL A 93 0.26 5.33 9.68
C VAL A 93 -0.13 6.04 10.98
N LEU A 94 -0.94 7.09 10.84
CA LEU A 94 -1.46 7.91 11.93
C LEU A 94 -2.59 7.22 12.71
N LEU A 95 -3.39 6.40 12.01
CA LEU A 95 -4.56 5.72 12.56
C LEU A 95 -4.77 4.38 11.83
N THR A 96 -5.11 3.34 12.58
CA THR A 96 -5.65 2.09 12.02
C THR A 96 -7.01 1.80 12.65
N LEU A 97 -8.02 1.70 11.80
CA LEU A 97 -9.34 1.19 12.13
C LEU A 97 -9.47 -0.26 11.63
N GLN A 98 -10.02 -1.13 12.47
CA GLN A 98 -10.45 -2.47 12.08
C GLN A 98 -11.91 -2.66 12.49
N GLY A 99 -12.78 -2.94 11.52
CA GLY A 99 -14.22 -3.06 11.73
C GLY A 99 -14.82 -1.82 12.41
N GLY A 100 -14.27 -0.62 12.14
CA GLY A 100 -14.70 0.64 12.75
C GLY A 100 -14.15 0.90 14.16
N LYS A 101 -13.30 0.03 14.72
CA LYS A 101 -12.65 0.24 16.01
C LYS A 101 -11.22 0.72 15.83
N VAL A 102 -10.80 1.71 16.61
CA VAL A 102 -9.42 2.18 16.66
C VAL A 102 -8.55 1.11 17.30
N LEU A 103 -7.61 0.55 16.53
CA LEU A 103 -6.60 -0.38 17.04
C LEU A 103 -5.25 0.28 17.25
N TRP A 104 -4.92 1.25 16.41
CA TRP A 104 -3.67 2.00 16.49
C TRP A 104 -3.94 3.47 16.27
N ARG A 105 -3.21 4.32 16.99
CA ARG A 105 -3.14 5.75 16.76
C ARG A 105 -1.73 6.20 17.14
N GLU A 106 -1.07 6.97 16.27
CA GLU A 106 0.20 7.60 16.61
C GLU A 106 -0.02 8.53 17.80
N MET A 107 0.73 8.33 18.89
CA MET A 107 0.79 9.29 19.98
C MET A 107 1.89 10.29 19.65
N GLY A 108 1.53 11.58 19.64
CA GLY A 108 2.47 12.68 19.38
C GLY A 108 3.53 12.83 20.46
#